data_AF-A0A371GBN2-F1
#
_entry.id   AF-A0A371GBN2-F1
#
_cell.length_a   1.000
_cell.length_b   1.000
_cell.length_c   1.000
_cell.angle_alpha   90.00
_cell.angle_beta   90.00
_cell.angle_gamma   90.00
#
_symmetry.space_group_name_H-M   'P 1'
#
loop_
_entity.id
_entity.type
_entity.pdbx_description
1 polymer ?
#
loop_
_entity_poly.entity_id
_entity_poly.type
_entity_poly.pdbx_seq_one_letter_code
_entity_poly.pdbx_strand_id
1 'polypeptide(L)' 'MVHIREYATKARVVKRYNSTVFPRPLQKGDLVLKRILKGVATNKLTPNWEGPFRLVTARDTKTYERQLVDDCLGH' A
#
# COMPACT_ATOMS: atom_id res chain seq x y z
N MET A 1 4.60 33.29 7.04
CA MET A 1 5.51 32.57 6.11
C MET A 1 5.51 31.03 6.26
N VAL A 2 4.99 30.43 7.35
CA VAL A 2 4.98 28.97 7.57
C VAL A 2 4.02 28.24 6.61
N HIS A 3 2.82 28.80 6.39
CA HIS A 3 1.79 28.21 5.52
C HIS A 3 2.23 28.05 4.05
N ILE A 4 3.03 28.99 3.51
CA ILE A 4 3.54 28.91 2.13
C ILE A 4 4.53 27.76 1.98
N ARG A 5 5.42 27.58 2.97
CA ARG A 5 6.41 26.49 2.96
C ARG A 5 5.75 25.13 3.11
N GLU A 6 4.74 25.02 3.97
CA GLU A 6 3.97 23.79 4.15
C GLU A 6 3.24 23.41 2.86
N TYR A 7 2.54 24.35 2.23
CA TYR A 7 1.86 24.12 0.96
C TYR A 7 2.84 23.68 -0.15
N ALA A 8 3.96 24.38 -0.30
CA ALA A 8 4.99 24.04 -1.26
C ALA A 8 5.55 22.62 -1.03
N THR A 9 5.71 22.21 0.24
CA THR A 9 6.17 20.87 0.60
C THR A 9 5.16 19.80 0.19
N LYS A 10 3.88 19.99 0.54
CA LYS A 10 2.81 19.06 0.15
C LYS A 10 2.69 18.94 -1.37
N ALA A 11 2.74 20.07 -2.09
CA ALA A 11 2.66 20.10 -3.55
C ALA A 11 3.81 19.32 -4.21
N ARG A 12 5.03 19.44 -3.69
CA ARG A 12 6.19 18.66 -4.19
C ARG A 12 6.01 17.16 -4.01
N VAL A 13 5.48 16.73 -2.85
CA VAL A 13 5.20 15.31 -2.58
C VAL A 13 4.15 14.77 -3.55
N VAL A 14 3.04 15.49 -3.75
CA VAL A 14 1.97 15.10 -4.69
C VAL A 14 2.50 15.01 -6.11
N LYS A 15 3.28 16.00 -6.57
CA LYS A 15 3.86 15.98 -7.92
C LYS A 15 4.74 14.75 -8.15
N ARG A 16 5.61 14.42 -7.19
CA ARG A 16 6.48 13.24 -7.28
C ARG A 16 5.68 11.93 -7.26
N TYR A 17 4.65 11.84 -6.42
CA TYR A 17 3.78 10.67 -6.38
C TYR A 17 3.08 10.48 -7.73
N ASN A 18 2.44 11.52 -8.26
CA ASN A 18 1.71 11.44 -9.52
C ASN A 18 2.60 11.16 -10.74
N SER A 19 3.89 11.51 -10.69
CA SER A 19 4.83 11.22 -11.78
C SER A 19 5.47 9.84 -11.73
N THR A 20 5.40 9.15 -10.58
CA THR A 20 6.10 7.87 -10.36
C THR A 20 5.15 6.71 -10.07
N VAL A 21 3.94 7.00 -9.59
CA VAL A 21 2.94 6.00 -9.25
C VAL A 21 1.87 6.00 -10.32
N PHE A 22 1.86 4.95 -11.13
CA PHE A 22 0.83 4.70 -12.12
C PHE A 22 -0.31 3.91 -11.46
N PRO A 23 -1.57 4.39 -11.52
CA PRO A 23 -2.71 3.62 -11.05
C PRO A 23 -2.82 2.32 -11.86
N ARG A 24 -2.71 1.18 -11.18
CA ARG A 24 -2.97 -0.14 -11.77
C ARG A 24 -4.30 -0.65 -11.24
N PRO A 25 -5.29 -0.98 -12.10
CA PRO A 25 -6.47 -1.68 -11.65
C PRO A 25 -6.06 -3.07 -11.16
N LEU A 26 -6.46 -3.41 -9.93
CA LEU A 26 -6.25 -4.73 -9.38
C LEU A 26 -7.31 -5.69 -9.92
N GLN A 27 -6.86 -6.87 -10.34
CA GLN A 27 -7.71 -7.93 -10.86
C GLN A 27 -7.72 -9.14 -9.93
N LYS A 28 -8.77 -9.96 -10.03
CA LYS A 28 -8.84 -11.23 -9.32
C LYS A 28 -7.61 -12.08 -9.66
N GLY A 29 -6.98 -12.63 -8.63
CA GLY A 29 -5.75 -13.42 -8.75
C GLY A 29 -4.46 -12.61 -8.64
N ASP A 30 -4.50 -11.27 -8.70
CA ASP A 30 -3.32 -10.45 -8.44
C ASP A 30 -2.78 -10.71 -7.02
N LEU A 31 -1.45 -10.77 -6.91
CA LEU A 31 -0.75 -10.84 -5.64
C LEU A 31 -0.49 -9.41 -5.14
N VAL A 32 -0.92 -9.10 -3.92
CA VAL A 32 -0.84 -7.77 -3.33
C VAL A 32 -0.29 -7.81 -1.92
N LEU A 33 0.42 -6.76 -1.51
CA LEU A 33 0.90 -6.56 -0.15
C LEU A 33 -0.03 -5.58 0.59
N LYS A 34 -0.27 -5.83 1.89
CA LYS A 34 -1.08 -4.93 2.72
C LYS A 34 -0.18 -3.98 3.49
N ARG A 35 -0.40 -2.67 3.36
CA ARG A 35 0.31 -1.68 4.17
C ARG A 35 -0.14 -1.80 5.63
N ILE A 36 0.82 -1.92 6.54
CA ILE A 36 0.59 -1.86 7.98
C ILE A 36 0.67 -0.39 8.41
N LEU A 37 -0.34 0.09 9.14
CA LEU A 37 -0.27 1.40 9.80
C LEU A 37 0.62 1.26 11.04
N LYS A 38 1.81 1.85 11.00
CA LYS A 38 2.74 1.85 12.12
C LYS A 38 2.21 2.75 13.23
N GLY A 39 1.82 2.14 14.36
CA GLY A 39 1.55 2.85 15.61
C GLY A 39 2.84 3.13 16.40
N VAL A 40 2.75 3.92 17.47
CA VAL A 40 3.89 4.32 18.34
C VAL A 40 4.67 3.11 18.90
N ALA A 41 4.00 1.97 19.06
CA ALA A 41 4.58 0.72 19.57
C ALA A 41 5.25 -0.17 18.51
N THR A 42 5.29 0.22 17.24
CA THR A 42 5.97 -0.57 16.20
C THR A 42 7.47 -0.23 16.19
N ASN A 43 8.29 -1.23 16.50
CA ASN A 43 9.76 -1.19 16.43
C ASN A 43 10.26 -0.76 15.03
N LYS A 44 11.36 -0.01 14.98
CA LYS A 44 11.94 0.57 13.74
C LYS A 44 12.18 -0.45 12.62
N LEU A 45 12.38 -1.72 12.96
CA LEU A 45 12.77 -2.78 12.03
C LEU A 45 11.61 -3.62 11.50
N THR A 46 10.38 -3.42 11.98
CA THR A 46 9.24 -4.19 11.45
C THR A 46 8.90 -3.73 10.04
N PRO A 47 8.68 -4.65 9.09
CA PRO A 47 8.30 -4.32 7.72
C PRO A 47 7.02 -3.47 7.68
N ASN A 48 6.96 -2.54 6.74
CA ASN A 48 5.78 -1.69 6.53
C ASN A 48 4.62 -2.42 5.83
N TRP A 49 4.87 -3.64 5.38
CA TRP A 49 4.00 -4.43 4.52
C TRP A 49 3.82 -5.82 5.10
N GLU A 50 2.58 -6.28 5.18
CA GLU A 50 2.18 -7.62 5.58
C GLU A 50 1.92 -8.44 4.33
N GLY A 51 2.41 -9.69 4.33
CA GLY A 51 1.97 -10.87 3.57
C GLY A 51 1.77 -10.75 2.05
N PRO A 52 2.05 -11.80 1.28
CA PRO A 52 1.44 -11.95 -0.02
C PRO A 52 -0.05 -12.31 0.15
N PHE A 53 -0.92 -11.47 -0.38
CA PHE A 53 -2.37 -11.73 -0.45
C PHE A 53 -2.79 -11.95 -1.89
N ARG A 54 -3.63 -12.95 -2.15
CA ARG A 54 -4.34 -13.08 -3.43
C ARG A 54 -5.64 -12.31 -3.37
N LEU A 55 -5.89 -11.51 -4.40
CA LEU A 55 -7.16 -10.80 -4.56
C LEU A 55 -8.26 -11.76 -5.00
N VAL A 56 -9.28 -11.95 -4.18
CA VAL A 56 -10.35 -12.95 -4.44
C VAL A 56 -11.50 -12.34 -5.22
N THR A 57 -11.92 -11.13 -4.84
CA THR A 57 -12.94 -10.34 -5.55
C THR A 57 -12.72 -8.85 -5.36
N ALA A 58 -12.95 -8.07 -6.42
CA ALA A 58 -13.16 -6.63 -6.31
C ALA A 58 -14.67 -6.44 -6.18
N ARG A 59 -15.16 -6.16 -4.97
CA ARG A 59 -16.59 -5.96 -4.74
C ARG A 59 -17.06 -4.62 -5.34
N ASP A 60 -16.16 -3.62 -5.34
CA ASP A 60 -16.28 -2.31 -6.01
C ASP A 60 -14.87 -1.70 -6.20
N THR A 61 -14.72 -0.60 -6.96
CA THR A 61 -13.42 0.04 -7.31
C THR A 61 -12.49 0.40 -6.14
N LYS A 62 -12.95 0.29 -4.89
CA LYS A 62 -12.20 0.60 -3.66
C LYS A 62 -12.19 -0.50 -2.61
N THR A 63 -12.94 -1.59 -2.80
CA THR A 63 -13.10 -2.64 -1.79
C THR A 63 -12.65 -3.98 -2.35
N TYR A 64 -11.56 -4.50 -1.80
CA TYR A 64 -10.92 -5.74 -2.25
C TYR A 64 -10.96 -6.79 -1.13
N GLU A 65 -11.54 -7.95 -1.45
CA GLU A 65 -11.45 -9.13 -0.60
C GLU A 65 -10.15 -9.87 -0.90
N ARG A 66 -9.47 -10.30 0.16
CA ARG A 66 -8.11 -10.85 0.10
C ARG A 66 -8.05 -12.18 0.86
N GLN A 67 -7.30 -13.12 0.30
CA GLN A 67 -6.95 -14.36 0.95
C GLN A 67 -5.45 -14.39 1.19
N LEU A 68 -5.04 -14.79 2.40
CA LEU A 68 -3.63 -15.04 2.68
C LEU A 68 -3.16 -16.17 1.76
N VAL A 69 -2.03 -15.95 1.09
CA VAL A 69 -1.36 -17.06 0.42
C VAL A 69 -0.52 -17.76 1.47
N ASP A 70 -0.83 -19.02 1.73
CA ASP A 70 0.02 -19.87 2.55
C ASP A 70 1.29 -20.13 1.73
N ASP A 71 2.36 -19.41 2.06
CA ASP A 71 3.72 -19.69 1.56
C ASP A 71 4.26 -20.89 2.36
N CYS A 72 3.55 -22.03 2.29
CA CYS A 72 4.12 -23.33 2.62
C CYS A 72 5.10 -23.69 1.50
N LEU A 73 6.27 -23.05 1.51
CA LEU A 73 7.45 -23.55 0.83
C LEU A 73 7.92 -24.79 1.60
N GLY A 74 7.34 -25.93 1.24
CA GLY A 74 8.00 -27.21 1.45
C GLY A 74 9.23 -27.28 0.55
N HIS A 75 10.41 -27.23 1.16
CA HIS A 75 11.49 -28.20 0.93
C HIS A 75 12.51 -28.13 2.08
#